data_AF-A0A1F3XVZ3-F1
#
_entry.id   AF-A0A1F3XVZ3-F1
#
_cell.length_a   1.000
_cell.length_b   1.000
_cell.length_c   1.000
_cell.angle_alpha   90.00
_cell.angle_beta   90.00
_cell.angle_gamma   90.00
#
_symmetry.space_group_name_H-M   'P 1'
#
loop_
_entity.id
_entity.type
_entity.pdbx_description
1 polymer ?
#
loop_
_entity_poly.entity_id
_entity_poly.type
_entity_poly.pdbx_seq_one_letter_code
_entity_poly.pdbx_strand_id
1 'polypeptide(L)'
;MAQSLCALSLLVFGGLVLVDGSANASLYWGDDSARLVQWCRGSLGILANYSNRSRLQLVDGKWDEARAVLREGLNQALVQSEGVNSLTRRALRRGIEVSDSIERNRIEDIHGLEASVEFLSQYYDFMIKIVGPLDTNYFLPYQYGPRRVGLEAEYERSYHQFAERQLTWFVETFSMTTPHYGVVAKYSAKSYLKILEYLARGTAEELDSSLWRARYACAIEQLEELHLRVKNFNDGYHEEYSSERRAVNSATGEFLQILNALRGDCRR
;
A
#
# COMPACT_ATOMS: atom_id res chain seq x y z
N MET A 1 25.81 21.87 51.51
CA MET A 1 26.64 20.89 50.77
C MET A 1 25.70 20.19 49.79
N ALA A 2 25.77 20.23 48.47
CA ALA A 2 26.62 20.83 47.43
C ALA A 2 25.67 21.03 46.21
N GLN A 3 25.52 22.20 45.58
CA GLN A 3 26.33 22.79 44.50
C GLN A 3 26.81 21.84 43.39
N SER A 4 26.14 21.97 42.22
CA SER A 4 26.70 22.34 40.90
C SER A 4 27.46 21.31 40.03
N LEU A 5 27.28 21.55 38.71
CA LEU A 5 27.97 21.07 37.49
C LEU A 5 27.18 19.99 36.72
N CYS A 6 26.87 20.10 35.43
CA CYS A 6 27.47 20.92 34.36
C CYS A 6 26.44 21.30 33.29
N ALA A 7 26.59 22.53 32.78
CA ALA A 7 26.04 22.99 31.52
C ALA A 7 26.76 22.31 30.34
N LEU A 8 26.03 22.07 29.25
CA LEU A 8 26.62 22.09 27.92
C LEU A 8 25.61 22.70 26.95
N SER A 9 25.97 23.91 26.53
CA SER A 9 25.29 24.74 25.55
C SER A 9 25.37 24.09 24.16
N LEU A 10 24.21 23.96 23.51
CA LEU A 10 24.14 23.83 22.05
C LEU A 10 23.20 24.93 21.54
N LEU A 11 23.81 26.05 21.18
CA LEU A 11 23.23 27.04 20.28
C LEU A 11 23.09 26.38 18.90
N VAL A 12 21.86 26.03 18.52
CA VAL A 12 21.51 25.83 17.11
C VAL A 12 20.62 26.99 16.71
N PHE A 13 21.16 27.80 15.82
CA PHE A 13 20.49 28.93 15.19
C PHE A 13 19.24 28.49 14.43
N GLY A 14 18.15 29.21 14.68
CA GLY A 14 17.29 29.77 13.63
C GLY A 14 16.73 28.80 12.59
N GLY A 15 15.59 28.19 12.92
CA GLY A 15 14.75 27.48 11.98
C GLY A 15 13.49 26.98 12.65
N LEU A 16 12.69 27.89 13.23
CA LEU A 16 11.34 27.56 13.65
C LEU A 16 10.55 27.25 12.37
N VAL A 17 10.49 25.97 11.99
CA VAL A 17 9.42 25.50 11.11
C VAL A 17 8.18 25.53 11.98
N LEU A 18 7.46 26.66 11.91
CA LEU A 18 6.05 26.69 12.27
C LEU A 18 5.38 25.66 11.36
N VAL A 19 5.17 24.46 11.90
CA VAL A 19 4.25 23.49 11.31
C VAL A 19 2.91 24.18 11.36
N ASP A 20 2.50 24.74 10.23
CA ASP A 20 1.14 25.22 10.05
C ASP A 20 0.22 24.10 10.51
N GLY A 21 -0.59 24.42 11.51
CA GLY A 21 -1.65 23.57 12.05
C GLY A 21 -2.78 23.43 11.03
N SER A 22 -2.45 22.96 9.81
CA SER A 22 -3.42 22.39 8.90
C SER A 22 -3.99 21.15 9.59
N ALA A 23 -5.31 21.04 9.55
CA ALA A 23 -6.16 20.23 10.39
C ALA A 23 -5.99 18.69 10.26
N ASN A 24 -4.86 18.19 9.77
CA ASN A 24 -4.60 16.76 9.52
C ASN A 24 -3.65 16.10 10.53
N ALA A 25 -2.95 16.84 11.40
CA ALA A 25 -2.07 16.27 12.43
C ALA A 25 -2.81 15.67 13.66
N SER A 26 -4.14 15.76 13.68
CA SER A 26 -5.02 15.27 14.76
C SER A 26 -5.44 13.79 14.62
N LEU A 27 -4.86 13.03 13.68
CA LEU A 27 -5.50 11.80 13.22
C LEU A 27 -5.52 10.62 14.22
N TYR A 28 -4.77 10.65 15.34
CA TYR A 28 -4.51 9.43 16.14
C TYR A 28 -4.32 9.63 17.67
N TRP A 29 -4.95 10.62 18.29
CA TRP A 29 -4.76 10.88 19.73
C TRP A 29 -6.03 10.56 20.54
N GLY A 30 -6.08 9.37 21.15
CA GLY A 30 -7.14 8.95 22.08
C GLY A 30 -6.82 7.61 22.78
N ASP A 31 -7.52 7.34 23.90
CA ASP A 31 -7.43 6.19 24.84
C ASP A 31 -7.65 4.78 24.23
N ASP A 32 -7.44 4.62 22.92
CA ASP A 32 -7.95 3.50 22.13
C ASP A 32 -6.87 2.48 21.71
N SER A 33 -5.65 2.59 22.24
CA SER A 33 -4.49 1.77 21.84
C SER A 33 -4.71 0.26 22.02
N ALA A 34 -5.35 -0.16 23.12
CA ALA A 34 -5.70 -1.56 23.35
C ALA A 34 -6.76 -2.09 22.35
N ARG A 35 -7.76 -1.25 22.01
CA ARG A 35 -8.77 -1.56 20.99
C ARG A 35 -8.13 -1.70 19.62
N LEU A 36 -7.15 -0.85 19.30
CA LEU A 36 -6.40 -0.86 18.05
C LEU A 36 -5.51 -2.10 17.89
N VAL A 37 -4.83 -2.55 18.95
CA VAL A 37 -4.02 -3.80 18.92
C VAL A 37 -4.91 -5.03 18.80
N GLN A 38 -6.01 -5.09 19.56
CA GLN A 38 -6.99 -6.17 19.45
C GLN A 38 -7.62 -6.22 18.06
N TRP A 39 -7.91 -5.06 17.49
CA TRP A 39 -8.43 -4.91 16.14
C TRP A 39 -7.44 -5.39 15.06
N CYS A 40 -6.16 -4.98 15.13
CA CYS A 40 -5.12 -5.43 14.21
C CYS A 40 -5.06 -6.95 14.20
N ARG A 41 -4.95 -7.55 15.40
CA ARG A 41 -4.88 -9.01 15.55
C ARG A 41 -6.14 -9.71 15.05
N GLY A 42 -7.32 -9.14 15.32
CA GLY A 42 -8.60 -9.69 14.84
C GLY A 42 -8.68 -9.70 13.31
N SER A 43 -8.37 -8.58 12.67
CA SER A 43 -8.40 -8.45 11.21
C SER A 43 -7.38 -9.38 10.54
N LEU A 44 -6.16 -9.43 11.07
CA LEU A 44 -5.12 -10.34 10.56
C LEU A 44 -5.50 -11.81 10.76
N GLY A 45 -6.14 -12.16 11.87
CA GLY A 45 -6.66 -13.50 12.12
C GLY A 45 -7.76 -13.91 11.14
N ILE A 46 -8.68 -12.98 10.82
CA ILE A 46 -9.69 -13.17 9.77
C ILE A 46 -8.99 -13.43 8.43
N LEU A 47 -8.06 -12.55 8.03
CA LEU A 47 -7.34 -12.71 6.77
C LEU A 47 -6.61 -14.06 6.68
N ALA A 48 -5.89 -14.47 7.73
CA ALA A 48 -5.18 -15.75 7.75
C ALA A 48 -6.12 -16.96 7.62
N ASN A 49 -7.28 -16.91 8.28
CA ASN A 49 -8.30 -17.96 8.17
C ASN A 49 -8.85 -18.05 6.74
N TYR A 50 -9.25 -16.92 6.15
CA TYR A 50 -9.83 -16.90 4.81
C TYR A 50 -8.81 -17.24 3.71
N SER A 51 -7.54 -16.87 3.87
CA SER A 51 -6.45 -17.32 2.98
C SER A 51 -6.34 -18.86 2.99
N ASN A 52 -6.34 -19.47 4.17
CA ASN A 52 -6.31 -20.93 4.30
C ASN A 52 -7.54 -21.61 3.67
N ARG A 53 -8.75 -21.05 3.88
CA ARG A 53 -9.99 -21.56 3.28
C ARG A 53 -9.97 -21.47 1.76
N SER A 54 -9.45 -20.37 1.21
CA SER A 54 -9.33 -20.18 -0.23
C SER A 54 -8.37 -21.20 -0.86
N ARG A 55 -7.22 -21.44 -0.22
CA ARG A 55 -6.26 -22.45 -0.66
C ARG A 55 -6.89 -23.84 -0.79
N LEU A 56 -7.82 -24.21 0.10
CA LEU A 56 -8.56 -25.47 -0.01
C LEU A 56 -9.46 -25.51 -1.25
N GLN A 57 -10.09 -24.39 -1.64
CA GLN A 57 -10.86 -24.33 -2.88
C GLN A 57 -9.96 -24.45 -4.12
N LEU A 58 -8.77 -23.83 -4.09
CA LEU A 58 -7.82 -23.92 -5.21
C LEU A 58 -7.27 -25.31 -5.44
N VAL A 59 -7.06 -26.09 -4.38
CA VAL A 59 -6.67 -27.51 -4.50
C VAL A 59 -7.72 -28.31 -5.29
N ASP A 60 -8.99 -27.95 -5.13
CA ASP A 60 -10.11 -28.57 -5.87
C ASP A 60 -10.34 -27.95 -7.27
N GLY A 61 -9.53 -26.98 -7.70
CA GLY A 61 -9.72 -26.26 -8.96
C GLY A 61 -10.91 -25.27 -8.97
N LYS A 62 -11.44 -24.94 -7.79
CA LYS A 62 -12.63 -24.10 -7.59
C LYS A 62 -12.23 -22.61 -7.49
N TRP A 63 -11.88 -22.01 -8.64
CA TRP A 63 -11.35 -20.65 -8.71
C TRP A 63 -12.37 -19.57 -8.33
N ASP A 64 -13.63 -19.71 -8.77
CA ASP A 64 -14.70 -18.77 -8.42
C ASP A 64 -14.99 -18.79 -6.92
N GLU A 65 -15.06 -19.97 -6.32
CA GLU A 65 -15.25 -20.14 -4.88
C GLU A 65 -14.04 -19.63 -4.08
N ALA A 66 -12.82 -19.89 -4.54
CA ALA A 66 -11.61 -19.37 -3.93
C ALA A 66 -11.62 -17.83 -3.90
N ARG A 67 -11.99 -17.20 -5.02
CA ARG A 67 -12.17 -15.75 -5.12
C ARG A 67 -13.24 -15.26 -4.15
N ALA A 68 -14.42 -15.89 -4.14
CA ALA A 68 -15.52 -15.49 -3.27
C ALA A 68 -15.13 -15.57 -1.79
N VAL A 69 -14.39 -16.62 -1.38
CA VAL A 69 -13.85 -16.76 -0.02
C VAL A 69 -12.87 -15.63 0.31
N LEU A 70 -11.90 -15.34 -0.57
CA LEU A 70 -10.96 -14.23 -0.34
C LEU A 70 -11.68 -12.88 -0.30
N ARG A 71 -12.70 -12.69 -1.12
CA ARG A 71 -13.48 -11.46 -1.12
C ARG A 71 -14.23 -11.28 0.20
N GLU A 72 -14.88 -12.33 0.67
CA GLU A 72 -15.59 -12.34 1.94
C GLU A 72 -14.67 -12.03 3.12
N GLY A 73 -13.48 -12.63 3.14
CA GLY A 73 -12.51 -12.36 4.21
C GLY A 73 -12.05 -10.89 4.26
N LEU A 74 -11.92 -10.21 3.11
CA LEU A 74 -11.61 -8.78 3.07
C LEU A 74 -12.75 -7.96 3.68
N ASN A 75 -13.99 -8.27 3.29
CA ASN A 75 -15.17 -7.58 3.81
C ASN A 75 -15.30 -7.77 5.32
N GLN A 76 -15.15 -9.00 5.83
CA GLN A 76 -15.21 -9.27 7.27
C GLN A 76 -14.10 -8.58 8.04
N ALA A 77 -12.87 -8.58 7.53
CA ALA A 77 -11.76 -7.84 8.13
C ALA A 77 -12.01 -6.32 8.10
N LEU A 78 -12.62 -5.79 7.04
CA LEU A 78 -12.98 -4.38 6.92
C LEU A 78 -14.07 -3.98 7.92
N VAL A 79 -15.11 -4.79 8.09
CA VAL A 79 -16.16 -4.58 9.10
C VAL A 79 -15.57 -4.61 10.50
N GLN A 80 -14.69 -5.57 10.79
CA GLN A 80 -13.96 -5.62 12.06
C GLN A 80 -13.14 -4.35 12.33
N SER A 81 -12.73 -3.64 11.28
CA SER A 81 -11.98 -2.37 11.33
C SER A 81 -12.81 -1.09 11.41
N GLU A 82 -14.11 -1.20 11.61
CA GLU A 82 -14.99 -0.04 11.67
C GLU A 82 -14.62 0.94 12.80
N GLY A 83 -14.66 2.23 12.49
CA GLY A 83 -14.30 3.30 13.43
C GLY A 83 -12.81 3.55 13.63
N VAL A 84 -11.92 2.82 12.93
CA VAL A 84 -10.46 2.97 13.05
C VAL A 84 -9.85 3.46 11.74
N ASN A 85 -9.19 4.62 11.70
CA ASN A 85 -8.53 5.12 10.47
C ASN A 85 -7.09 4.60 10.29
N SER A 86 -6.88 3.29 10.27
CA SER A 86 -5.55 2.67 10.17
C SER A 86 -5.06 2.44 8.74
N LEU A 87 -3.76 2.14 8.58
CA LEU A 87 -3.22 1.71 7.29
C LEU A 87 -3.87 0.40 6.84
N THR A 88 -4.08 -0.57 7.74
CA THR A 88 -4.75 -1.82 7.39
C THR A 88 -6.17 -1.60 6.90
N ARG A 89 -6.96 -0.69 7.50
CA ARG A 89 -8.31 -0.39 7.00
C ARG A 89 -8.27 0.17 5.58
N ARG A 90 -7.37 1.11 5.30
CA ARG A 90 -7.20 1.69 3.95
C ARG A 90 -6.75 0.63 2.95
N ALA A 91 -5.80 -0.23 3.33
CA ALA A 91 -5.35 -1.35 2.51
C ALA A 91 -6.48 -2.36 2.23
N LEU A 92 -7.27 -2.73 3.24
CA LEU A 92 -8.45 -3.61 3.06
C LEU A 92 -9.44 -3.03 2.05
N ARG A 93 -9.79 -1.75 2.19
CA ARG A 93 -10.67 -1.06 1.25
C ARG A 93 -10.09 -1.03 -0.17
N ARG A 94 -8.79 -0.77 -0.31
CA ARG A 94 -8.11 -0.80 -1.62
C ARG A 94 -8.11 -2.18 -2.25
N GLY A 95 -7.79 -3.23 -1.49
CA GLY A 95 -7.86 -4.62 -1.98
C GLY A 95 -9.26 -4.98 -2.48
N ILE A 96 -10.29 -4.45 -1.80
CA ILE A 96 -11.68 -4.56 -2.21
C ILE A 96 -11.91 -3.83 -3.55
N GLU A 97 -11.55 -2.55 -3.65
CA GLU A 97 -11.72 -1.77 -4.87
C GLU A 97 -11.02 -2.40 -6.08
N VAL A 98 -9.79 -2.88 -5.91
CA VAL A 98 -9.02 -3.57 -6.96
C VAL A 98 -9.73 -4.86 -7.39
N SER A 99 -10.16 -5.68 -6.43
CA SER A 99 -10.85 -6.94 -6.71
C SER A 99 -12.17 -6.75 -7.46
N ASP A 100 -12.94 -5.70 -7.13
CA ASP A 100 -14.16 -5.38 -7.88
C ASP A 100 -13.84 -4.90 -9.28
N SER A 101 -12.75 -4.15 -9.43
CA SER A 101 -12.37 -3.63 -10.73
C SER A 101 -11.85 -4.71 -11.68
N ILE A 102 -11.08 -5.67 -11.20
CA ILE A 102 -10.66 -6.82 -12.02
C ILE A 102 -11.90 -7.62 -12.44
N GLU A 103 -12.85 -7.82 -11.52
CA GLU A 103 -14.06 -8.58 -11.80
C GLU A 103 -14.94 -7.95 -12.86
N ARG A 104 -15.15 -6.63 -12.80
CA ARG A 104 -15.94 -5.92 -13.83
C ARG A 104 -15.37 -6.12 -15.24
N ASN A 105 -14.06 -6.32 -15.34
CA ASN A 105 -13.36 -6.53 -16.60
C ASN A 105 -13.19 -8.01 -16.97
N ARG A 106 -13.66 -8.94 -16.12
CA ARG A 106 -13.52 -10.40 -16.31
C ARG A 106 -14.23 -10.92 -17.56
N ILE A 107 -15.31 -10.26 -17.98
CA ILE A 107 -16.14 -10.70 -19.13
C ILE A 107 -15.32 -10.72 -20.43
N GLU A 108 -14.25 -9.93 -20.52
CA GLU A 108 -13.43 -9.79 -21.72
C GLU A 108 -12.10 -10.56 -21.66
N ASP A 109 -11.81 -11.25 -20.55
CA ASP A 109 -10.48 -11.80 -20.27
C ASP A 109 -10.56 -13.15 -19.56
N ILE A 110 -10.21 -14.21 -20.30
CA ILE A 110 -10.24 -15.60 -19.80
C ILE A 110 -9.31 -15.80 -18.59
N HIS A 111 -8.26 -14.98 -18.46
CA HIS A 111 -7.31 -15.04 -17.36
C HIS A 111 -7.65 -14.06 -16.22
N GLY A 112 -8.75 -13.30 -16.34
CA GLY A 112 -9.16 -12.32 -15.34
C GLY A 112 -9.51 -12.95 -13.99
N LEU A 113 -10.10 -14.15 -13.99
CA LEU A 113 -10.40 -14.89 -12.76
C LEU A 113 -9.13 -15.34 -12.03
N GLU A 114 -8.20 -15.96 -12.78
CA GLU A 114 -6.89 -16.39 -12.25
C GLU A 114 -6.10 -15.19 -11.70
N ALA A 115 -6.06 -14.08 -12.46
CA ALA A 115 -5.41 -12.85 -12.03
C ALA A 115 -6.06 -12.27 -10.76
N SER A 116 -7.40 -12.29 -10.66
CA SER A 116 -8.11 -11.82 -9.47
C SER A 116 -7.80 -12.68 -8.25
N VAL A 117 -7.77 -14.01 -8.41
CA VAL A 117 -7.47 -14.94 -7.32
C VAL A 117 -6.03 -14.81 -6.88
N GLU A 118 -5.09 -14.74 -7.81
CA GLU A 118 -3.68 -14.52 -7.50
C GLU A 118 -3.52 -13.18 -6.78
N PHE A 119 -4.12 -12.11 -7.32
CA PHE A 119 -4.09 -10.79 -6.68
C PHE A 119 -4.54 -10.85 -5.25
N LEU A 120 -5.74 -11.38 -5.00
CA LEU A 120 -6.28 -11.48 -3.65
C LEU A 120 -5.39 -12.34 -2.74
N SER A 121 -4.92 -13.49 -3.21
CA SER A 121 -4.08 -14.39 -2.41
C SER A 121 -2.76 -13.73 -2.00
N GLN A 122 -2.09 -13.09 -2.95
CA GLN A 122 -0.83 -12.39 -2.72
C GLN A 122 -1.03 -11.12 -1.88
N TYR A 123 -2.16 -10.42 -2.07
CA TYR A 123 -2.49 -9.23 -1.30
C TYR A 123 -2.79 -9.55 0.17
N TYR A 124 -3.40 -10.70 0.45
CA TYR A 124 -3.54 -11.21 1.82
C TYR A 124 -2.18 -11.40 2.49
N ASP A 125 -1.27 -12.07 1.81
CA ASP A 125 0.09 -12.28 2.29
C ASP A 125 0.81 -10.96 2.54
N PHE A 126 0.68 -10.00 1.63
CA PHE A 126 1.22 -8.66 1.79
C PHE A 126 0.62 -7.95 3.02
N MET A 127 -0.70 -7.96 3.20
CA MET A 127 -1.34 -7.35 4.37
C MET A 127 -0.90 -8.01 5.68
N ILE A 128 -0.82 -9.35 5.71
CA ILE A 128 -0.47 -10.08 6.93
C ILE A 128 0.99 -9.84 7.31
N LYS A 129 1.91 -9.90 6.34
CA LYS A 129 3.36 -9.87 6.58
C LYS A 129 3.92 -8.45 6.64
N ILE A 130 3.29 -7.50 5.96
CA ILE A 130 3.83 -6.15 5.77
C ILE A 130 2.97 -5.09 6.47
N VAL A 131 1.66 -5.02 6.16
CA VAL A 131 0.78 -3.97 6.73
C VAL A 131 0.53 -4.18 8.23
N GLY A 132 0.18 -5.40 8.63
CA GLY A 132 -0.18 -5.72 10.02
C GLY A 132 0.90 -5.36 11.05
N PRO A 133 2.18 -5.72 10.83
CA PRO A 133 3.27 -5.33 11.72
C PRO A 133 3.47 -3.82 11.83
N LEU A 134 3.22 -3.04 10.77
CA LEU A 134 3.39 -1.58 10.79
C LEU A 134 2.39 -0.90 11.73
N ASP A 135 1.10 -1.23 11.59
CA ASP A 135 0.08 -0.71 12.50
C ASP A 135 0.34 -1.23 13.93
N THR A 136 0.64 -2.52 14.08
CA THR A 136 0.89 -3.13 15.41
C THR A 136 2.06 -2.46 16.13
N ASN A 137 3.19 -2.24 15.44
CA ASN A 137 4.38 -1.61 16.01
C ASN A 137 4.17 -0.12 16.30
N TYR A 138 3.28 0.55 15.56
CA TYR A 138 2.92 1.92 15.85
C TYR A 138 2.05 2.04 17.10
N PHE A 139 1.04 1.17 17.25
CA PHE A 139 0.06 1.30 18.33
C PHE A 139 0.52 0.68 19.67
N LEU A 140 1.34 -0.38 19.66
CA LEU A 140 1.85 -1.06 20.88
C LEU A 140 2.59 -0.16 21.88
N PRO A 141 3.50 0.74 21.45
CA PRO A 141 4.24 1.62 22.37
C PRO A 141 3.33 2.54 23.19
N TYR A 142 2.17 2.93 22.65
CA TYR A 142 1.19 3.78 23.33
C TYR A 142 0.31 3.02 24.35
N GLN A 143 0.40 1.69 24.39
CA GLN A 143 -0.36 0.87 25.33
C GLN A 143 0.37 0.69 26.69
N TYR A 144 1.69 0.90 26.75
CA TYR A 144 2.51 0.44 27.89
C TYR A 144 3.50 1.45 28.48
N GLY A 145 3.48 2.74 28.11
CA GLY A 145 4.36 3.71 28.76
C GLY A 145 4.37 5.13 28.18
N PRO A 146 5.17 6.04 28.77
CA PRO A 146 5.32 7.41 28.27
C PRO A 146 5.86 7.40 26.83
N ARG A 147 5.37 8.36 26.02
CA ARG A 147 5.74 8.56 24.61
C ARG A 147 7.26 8.56 24.46
N ARG A 148 7.81 7.57 23.76
CA ARG A 148 9.23 7.53 23.43
C ARG A 148 9.54 8.65 22.44
N VAL A 149 10.56 9.46 22.73
CA VAL A 149 11.04 10.48 21.80
C VAL A 149 11.52 9.80 20.50
N GLY A 150 11.00 10.22 19.35
CA GLY A 150 11.41 9.71 18.04
C GLY A 150 10.53 8.61 17.44
N LEU A 151 9.44 8.22 18.11
CA LEU A 151 8.51 7.20 17.61
C LEU A 151 7.87 7.59 16.27
N GLU A 152 7.58 8.88 16.07
CA GLU A 152 7.04 9.40 14.81
C GLU A 152 8.04 9.23 13.68
N ALA A 153 9.33 9.50 13.92
CA ALA A 153 10.37 9.33 12.92
C ALA A 153 10.66 7.84 12.62
N GLU A 154 10.45 6.93 13.56
CA GLU A 154 10.51 5.48 13.32
C GLU A 154 9.30 4.99 12.53
N TYR A 155 8.11 5.50 12.85
CA TYR A 155 6.89 5.22 12.10
C TYR A 155 7.00 5.69 10.65
N GLU A 156 7.42 6.94 10.42
CA GLU A 156 7.58 7.49 9.07
C GLU A 156 8.62 6.72 8.25
N ARG A 157 9.70 6.23 8.88
CA ARG A 157 10.65 5.31 8.21
C ARG A 157 10.00 4.00 7.82
N SER A 158 9.17 3.44 8.69
CA SER A 158 8.48 2.17 8.44
C SER A 158 7.39 2.34 7.38
N TYR A 159 6.72 3.50 7.35
CA TYR A 159 5.75 3.90 6.35
C TYR A 159 6.38 4.11 4.97
N HIS A 160 7.60 4.66 4.93
CA HIS A 160 8.37 4.73 3.70
C HIS A 160 8.72 3.35 3.15
N GLN A 161 9.21 2.45 4.01
CA GLN A 161 9.49 1.06 3.63
C GLN A 161 8.23 0.34 3.16
N PHE A 162 7.06 0.69 3.69
CA PHE A 162 5.78 0.17 3.22
C PHE A 162 5.52 0.50 1.75
N ALA A 163 5.63 1.78 1.37
CA ALA A 163 5.44 2.21 0.00
C ALA A 163 6.40 1.47 -0.95
N GLU A 164 7.69 1.42 -0.61
CA GLU A 164 8.66 0.68 -1.43
C GLU A 164 8.35 -0.81 -1.56
N ARG A 165 7.96 -1.45 -0.45
CA ARG A 165 7.61 -2.88 -0.45
C ARG A 165 6.35 -3.15 -1.25
N GLN A 166 5.35 -2.27 -1.21
CA GLN A 166 4.13 -2.41 -2.00
C GLN A 166 4.46 -2.37 -3.50
N LEU A 167 5.24 -1.39 -3.93
CA LEU A 167 5.61 -1.25 -5.34
C LEU A 167 6.49 -2.42 -5.80
N THR A 168 7.47 -2.82 -4.98
CA THR A 168 8.35 -3.96 -5.28
C THR A 168 7.55 -5.25 -5.40
N TRP A 169 6.69 -5.55 -4.41
CA TRP A 169 5.82 -6.72 -4.40
C TRP A 169 4.95 -6.80 -5.66
N PHE A 170 4.33 -5.68 -6.07
CA PHE A 170 3.49 -5.67 -7.25
C PHE A 170 4.27 -6.06 -8.52
N VAL A 171 5.45 -5.47 -8.74
CA VAL A 171 6.26 -5.76 -9.93
C VAL A 171 6.71 -7.23 -9.91
N GLU A 172 7.24 -7.71 -8.79
CA GLU A 172 7.74 -9.08 -8.65
C GLU A 172 6.61 -10.12 -8.82
N THR A 173 5.41 -9.82 -8.31
CA THR A 173 4.29 -10.76 -8.34
C THR A 173 3.58 -10.79 -9.70
N PHE A 174 3.37 -9.64 -10.35
CA PHE A 174 2.50 -9.55 -11.53
C PHE A 174 3.22 -9.32 -12.86
N SER A 175 4.54 -9.10 -12.85
CA SER A 175 5.34 -8.97 -14.08
C SER A 175 6.41 -10.05 -14.21
N MET A 176 6.86 -10.27 -15.43
CA MET A 176 8.07 -11.05 -15.75
C MET A 176 8.87 -10.31 -16.82
N THR A 177 10.19 -10.48 -16.80
CA THR A 177 11.08 -9.91 -17.82
C THR A 177 11.46 -10.97 -18.83
N THR A 178 11.29 -10.67 -20.10
CA THR A 178 11.65 -11.53 -21.23
C THR A 178 12.76 -10.88 -22.06
N PRO A 179 13.72 -11.66 -22.61
CA PRO A 179 14.81 -11.10 -23.41
C PRO A 179 14.35 -10.34 -24.66
N HIS A 180 13.23 -10.76 -25.26
CA HIS A 180 12.75 -10.22 -26.54
C HIS A 180 11.62 -9.19 -26.39
N TYR A 181 10.84 -9.27 -25.30
CA TYR A 181 9.63 -8.47 -25.16
C TYR A 181 9.69 -7.43 -24.05
N GLY A 182 10.79 -7.40 -23.28
CA GLY A 182 10.92 -6.55 -22.11
C GLY A 182 10.06 -7.08 -20.98
N VAL A 183 9.43 -6.18 -20.24
CA VAL A 183 8.49 -6.50 -19.17
C VAL A 183 7.15 -6.92 -19.79
N VAL A 184 6.61 -8.04 -19.31
CA VAL A 184 5.26 -8.51 -19.68
C VAL A 184 4.47 -8.88 -18.43
N ALA A 185 3.14 -8.77 -18.50
CA ALA A 185 2.26 -9.19 -17.42
C ALA A 185 2.25 -10.72 -17.31
N LYS A 186 2.25 -11.24 -16.08
CA LYS A 186 2.24 -12.70 -15.81
C LYS A 186 0.92 -13.38 -16.14
N TYR A 187 -0.19 -12.65 -16.01
CA TYR A 187 -1.54 -13.16 -16.22
C TYR A 187 -2.17 -12.43 -17.39
N SER A 188 -2.70 -11.23 -17.14
CA SER A 188 -3.38 -10.40 -18.12
C SER A 188 -2.84 -8.97 -18.08
N ALA A 189 -2.62 -8.37 -19.25
CA ALA A 189 -2.21 -6.99 -19.35
C ALA A 189 -3.28 -6.02 -18.80
N LYS A 190 -4.56 -6.29 -19.08
CA LYS A 190 -5.69 -5.50 -18.54
C LYS A 190 -5.73 -5.56 -17.01
N SER A 191 -5.65 -6.77 -16.45
CA SER A 191 -5.65 -6.97 -15.00
C SER A 191 -4.42 -6.31 -14.35
N TYR A 192 -3.24 -6.46 -14.97
CA TYR A 192 -1.99 -5.83 -14.52
C TYR A 192 -2.12 -4.31 -14.45
N LEU A 193 -2.55 -3.68 -15.55
CA LEU A 193 -2.70 -2.23 -15.65
C LEU A 193 -3.76 -1.72 -14.69
N LYS A 194 -4.84 -2.46 -14.44
CA LYS A 194 -5.85 -2.06 -13.46
C LYS A 194 -5.32 -2.13 -12.04
N ILE A 195 -4.59 -3.19 -11.68
CA ILE A 195 -3.93 -3.26 -10.36
C ILE A 195 -2.95 -2.09 -10.20
N LEU A 196 -2.12 -1.84 -11.22
CA LEU A 196 -1.15 -0.73 -11.23
C LEU A 196 -1.84 0.62 -11.02
N GLU A 197 -2.94 0.89 -11.74
CA GLU A 197 -3.74 2.12 -11.60
C GLU A 197 -4.13 2.40 -10.14
N TYR A 198 -4.68 1.40 -9.45
CA TYR A 198 -5.13 1.55 -8.06
C TYR A 198 -3.96 1.62 -7.07
N LEU A 199 -2.89 0.86 -7.31
CA LEU A 199 -1.70 0.90 -6.46
C LEU A 199 -0.97 2.22 -6.60
N ALA A 200 -0.86 2.78 -7.82
CA ALA A 200 -0.24 4.08 -8.04
C ALA A 200 -0.97 5.19 -7.29
N ARG A 201 -2.30 5.30 -7.48
CA ARG A 201 -3.14 6.26 -6.75
C ARG A 201 -3.04 6.04 -5.24
N GLY A 202 -3.16 4.79 -4.82
CA GLY A 202 -3.13 4.42 -3.42
C GLY A 202 -1.82 4.76 -2.72
N THR A 203 -0.69 4.50 -3.36
CA THR A 203 0.63 4.86 -2.83
C THR A 203 0.84 6.37 -2.81
N ALA A 204 0.34 7.11 -3.81
CA ALA A 204 0.38 8.57 -3.80
C ALA A 204 -0.40 9.15 -2.61
N GLU A 205 -1.66 8.73 -2.42
CA GLU A 205 -2.51 9.13 -1.29
C GLU A 205 -1.85 8.82 0.07
N GLU A 206 -1.17 7.68 0.16
CA GLU A 206 -0.43 7.27 1.36
C GLU A 206 0.76 8.19 1.62
N LEU A 207 1.62 8.41 0.62
CA LEU A 207 2.79 9.28 0.75
C LEU A 207 2.40 10.74 1.01
N ASP A 208 1.28 11.24 0.45
CA ASP A 208 0.79 12.59 0.74
C ASP A 208 0.26 12.73 2.17
N SER A 209 -0.26 11.63 2.75
CA SER A 209 -0.72 11.60 4.14
C SER A 209 0.42 11.52 5.19
N SER A 210 1.66 11.30 4.75
CA SER A 210 2.85 11.20 5.61
C SER A 210 3.31 12.58 6.11
N LEU A 211 3.89 12.63 7.32
CA LEU A 211 4.57 13.83 7.83
C LEU A 211 5.77 14.23 6.95
N TRP A 212 6.29 13.29 6.15
CA TRP A 212 7.40 13.49 5.23
C TRP A 212 6.94 13.72 3.78
N ARG A 213 5.66 14.03 3.52
CA ARG A 213 5.14 14.30 2.17
C ARG A 213 5.99 15.26 1.33
N ALA A 214 6.57 16.30 1.94
CA ALA A 214 7.42 17.25 1.24
C ALA A 214 8.70 16.60 0.64
N ARG A 215 9.23 15.58 1.31
CA ARG A 215 10.34 14.77 0.81
C ARG A 215 9.93 13.89 -0.38
N TYR A 216 8.66 13.48 -0.40
CA TYR A 216 8.11 12.58 -1.42
C TYR A 216 7.34 13.29 -2.53
N ALA A 217 7.27 14.62 -2.52
CA ALA A 217 6.44 15.41 -3.44
C ALA A 217 6.61 14.98 -4.92
N CYS A 218 7.83 14.71 -5.34
CA CYS A 218 8.14 14.25 -6.68
C CYS A 218 7.63 12.83 -6.98
N ALA A 219 7.80 11.90 -6.04
CA ALA A 219 7.27 10.54 -6.21
C ALA A 219 5.73 10.54 -6.19
N ILE A 220 5.11 11.39 -5.38
CA ILE A 220 3.65 11.60 -5.35
C ILE A 220 3.18 12.08 -6.72
N GLU A 221 3.75 13.16 -7.24
CA GLU A 221 3.42 13.71 -8.56
C GLU A 221 3.56 12.66 -9.67
N GLN A 222 4.68 11.93 -9.69
CA GLN A 222 4.91 10.87 -10.68
C GLN A 222 3.92 9.70 -10.56
N LEU A 223 3.51 9.32 -9.34
CA LEU A 223 2.50 8.28 -9.12
C LEU A 223 1.10 8.73 -9.55
N GLU A 224 0.75 9.99 -9.30
CA GLU A 224 -0.51 10.58 -9.74
C GLU A 224 -0.59 10.68 -11.25
N GLU A 225 0.48 11.14 -11.89
CA GLU A 225 0.58 11.15 -13.35
C GLU A 225 0.45 9.74 -13.93
N LEU A 226 1.23 8.78 -13.41
CA LEU A 226 1.16 7.39 -13.87
C LEU A 226 -0.23 6.79 -13.68
N HIS A 227 -0.89 7.09 -12.56
CA HIS A 227 -2.28 6.70 -12.33
C HIS A 227 -3.20 7.25 -13.43
N LEU A 228 -3.10 8.55 -13.76
CA LEU A 228 -3.94 9.17 -14.79
C LEU A 228 -3.67 8.59 -16.18
N ARG A 229 -2.40 8.42 -16.55
CA ARG A 229 -2.00 7.81 -17.83
C ARG A 229 -2.59 6.41 -18.01
N VAL A 230 -2.41 5.55 -17.00
CA VAL A 230 -2.90 4.17 -17.03
C VAL A 230 -4.42 4.11 -16.94
N LYS A 231 -5.05 4.97 -16.12
CA LYS A 231 -6.51 5.08 -16.06
C LYS A 231 -7.10 5.47 -17.41
N ASN A 232 -6.55 6.49 -18.08
CA ASN A 232 -7.02 6.92 -19.39
C ASN A 232 -6.92 5.79 -20.41
N PHE A 233 -5.82 5.04 -20.40
CA PHE A 233 -5.67 3.87 -21.26
C PHE A 233 -6.70 2.78 -20.94
N ASN A 234 -6.93 2.47 -19.66
CA ASN A 234 -7.94 1.51 -19.22
C ASN A 234 -9.37 1.95 -19.57
N ASP A 235 -9.62 3.26 -19.64
CA ASP A 235 -10.90 3.87 -20.05
C ASP A 235 -11.07 3.93 -21.59
N GLY A 236 -10.08 3.46 -22.37
CA GLY A 236 -10.13 3.35 -23.83
C GLY A 236 -9.43 4.48 -24.59
N TYR A 237 -8.75 5.40 -23.91
CA TYR A 237 -7.99 6.48 -24.54
C TYR A 237 -6.55 6.01 -24.84
N HIS A 238 -6.26 5.74 -26.12
CA HIS A 238 -5.00 5.16 -26.56
C HIS A 238 -3.98 6.18 -27.11
N GLU A 239 -4.09 7.45 -26.71
CA GLU A 239 -3.20 8.52 -27.18
C GLU A 239 -1.75 8.31 -26.72
N GLU A 240 -1.55 7.91 -25.47
CA GLU A 240 -0.22 7.70 -24.90
C GLU A 240 0.35 6.31 -25.13
N TYR A 241 -0.51 5.28 -25.04
CA TYR A 241 -0.11 3.90 -25.28
C TYR A 241 -0.88 3.32 -26.46
N SER A 242 -0.16 2.95 -27.51
CA SER A 242 -0.77 2.42 -28.72
C SER A 242 -1.13 0.92 -28.64
N SER A 243 -0.77 0.23 -27.55
CA SER A 243 -1.11 -1.18 -27.31
C SER A 243 -0.91 -1.56 -25.85
N GLU A 244 -1.60 -2.61 -25.39
CA GLU A 244 -1.46 -3.14 -24.02
C GLU A 244 -0.03 -3.51 -23.67
N ARG A 245 0.72 -4.11 -24.61
CA ARG A 245 2.13 -4.44 -24.40
C ARG A 245 2.99 -3.19 -24.16
N ARG A 246 2.76 -2.11 -24.90
CA ARG A 246 3.48 -0.84 -24.70
C ARG A 246 3.06 -0.20 -23.38
N ALA A 247 1.77 -0.22 -23.05
CA ALA A 247 1.27 0.26 -21.77
C ALA A 247 1.93 -0.46 -20.60
N VAL A 248 1.97 -1.81 -20.60
CA VAL A 248 2.64 -2.59 -19.54
C VAL A 248 4.12 -2.23 -19.47
N ASN A 249 4.86 -2.25 -20.59
CA ASN A 249 6.30 -1.97 -20.57
C ASN A 249 6.62 -0.56 -20.06
N SER A 250 5.94 0.46 -20.58
CA SER A 250 6.17 1.86 -20.20
C SER A 250 5.75 2.09 -18.75
N ALA A 251 4.54 1.66 -18.37
CA ALA A 251 4.03 1.85 -17.02
C ALA A 251 4.90 1.14 -15.98
N THR A 252 5.36 -0.09 -16.23
CA THR A 252 6.30 -0.76 -15.30
C THR A 252 7.65 -0.05 -15.26
N GLY A 253 8.14 0.44 -16.39
CA GLY A 253 9.39 1.23 -16.45
C GLY A 253 9.32 2.48 -15.59
N GLU A 254 8.25 3.26 -15.73
CA GLU A 254 7.97 4.45 -14.91
C GLU A 254 7.80 4.08 -13.44
N PHE A 255 7.05 3.02 -13.14
CA PHE A 255 6.84 2.54 -11.77
C PHE A 255 8.15 2.15 -11.07
N LEU A 256 9.09 1.54 -11.80
CA LEU A 256 10.42 1.21 -11.30
C LEU A 256 11.31 2.46 -11.12
N GLN A 257 11.17 3.47 -11.98
CA GLN A 257 11.84 4.75 -11.79
C GLN A 257 11.36 5.47 -10.53
N ILE A 258 10.04 5.48 -10.30
CA ILE A 258 9.43 6.01 -9.08
C ILE A 258 9.94 5.27 -7.85
N LEU A 259 10.02 3.93 -7.90
CA LEU A 259 10.58 3.12 -6.81
C LEU A 259 12.04 3.52 -6.50
N ASN A 260 12.84 3.80 -7.53
CA ASN A 260 14.21 4.31 -7.32
C ASN A 260 14.23 5.73 -6.78
N ALA A 261 13.28 6.57 -7.18
CA ALA A 261 13.13 7.93 -6.67
C ALA A 261 12.74 7.94 -5.18
N LEU A 262 11.95 6.97 -4.72
CA LEU A 262 11.66 6.78 -3.30
C LEU A 262 12.94 6.42 -2.52
N ARG A 263 13.82 5.60 -3.09
CA ARG A 263 15.09 5.16 -2.48
C ARG A 263 16.19 6.23 -2.45
N GLY A 264 16.00 7.38 -3.10
CA GLY A 264 17.01 8.41 -3.29
C GLY A 264 16.44 9.83 -3.30
N ASP A 265 17.25 10.80 -3.74
CA ASP A 265 16.77 12.15 -4.03
C ASP A 265 16.21 12.19 -5.45
N CYS A 266 14.97 12.67 -5.58
CA CYS A 266 14.33 12.86 -6.88
C CYS A 266 15.16 13.83 -7.73
N ARG A 267 15.82 13.33 -8.78
CA ARG A 267 16.48 14.19 -9.75
C ARG A 267 15.44 14.62 -10.78
N ARG A 268 15.07 15.90 -10.73
CA ARG A 268 14.35 16.57 -11.81
C ARG A 268 15.22 16.67 -13.05
#